data_AF-A0AAV5U842-F1
#
_entry.id   AF-A0AAV5U842-F1
#
_cell.length_a   1.000
_cell.length_b   1.000
_cell.length_c   1.000
_cell.angle_alpha   90.00
_cell.angle_beta   90.00
_cell.angle_gamma   90.00
#
_symmetry.space_group_name_H-M   'P 1'
#
loop_
_entity.id
_entity.type
_entity.pdbx_description
1 polymer ?
#
loop_
_entity_poly.entity_id
_entity_poly.type
_entity_poly.pdbx_seq_one_letter_code
_entity_poly.pdbx_strand_id
1 'polypeptide(L)'
;ESIFCLLRIGLTLVRTARLKIELRFSENARSEAEDSLSELQTRNVTLYSGGKYSDDAVVTVLEFLDLAVADEKVGPVMEAVARLTEAKLDRVPSATSVRRFAVASLSVAKAHAYEVLDQATDRGEQLCLYSDETNKLGSKLQLFGAGLVKENGVQVIILFGLAQAADKSAPTAFSLVKNRLDGLGRGVSDMLPRVISDWDSLSEAQHKQALTFYVFYCQLHAIANYTNIVLEALAEHERLATGRDVPALSPTVLVVLKEIDRRGCMAAPRIAFSSIDRA
;
A
#
# COMPACT_ATOMS: atom_id res chain seq x y z
N GLU A 1 34.63 20.13 49.74
CA GLU A 1 35.22 18.93 49.09
C GLU A 1 34.20 17.83 48.76
N SER A 2 33.21 17.55 49.61
CA SER A 2 32.24 16.46 49.39
C SER A 2 31.38 16.57 48.12
N ILE A 3 30.99 17.79 47.70
CA ILE A 3 30.18 18.01 46.49
C ILE A 3 30.99 17.69 45.21
N PHE A 4 32.27 18.06 45.17
CA PHE A 4 33.15 17.75 44.04
C PHE A 4 33.40 16.24 43.91
N CYS A 5 33.47 15.52 45.03
CA CYS A 5 33.62 14.08 45.05
C CYS A 5 32.38 13.37 44.46
N LEU A 6 31.18 13.82 44.85
CA LEU A 6 29.91 13.30 44.32
C LEU A 6 29.73 13.58 42.82
N LEU A 7 30.09 14.79 42.36
CA LEU A 7 30.01 15.15 40.95
C LEU A 7 30.94 14.28 40.09
N ARG A 8 32.16 14.02 40.59
CA ARG A 8 33.16 13.19 39.90
C ARG A 8 32.70 11.74 39.80
N ILE A 9 32.11 11.19 40.86
CA ILE A 9 31.54 9.83 40.90
C ILE A 9 30.35 9.69 39.93
N GLY A 10 29.46 10.70 39.87
CA GLY A 10 28.34 10.72 38.93
C GLY A 10 28.79 10.73 37.46
N LEU A 11 29.79 11.55 37.13
CA LEU A 11 30.39 11.61 35.79
C LEU A 11 31.05 10.30 35.37
N THR A 12 31.78 9.63 36.27
CA THR A 12 32.34 8.30 35.97
C THR A 12 31.25 7.25 35.78
N LEU A 13 30.18 7.26 36.59
CA LEU A 13 29.07 6.32 36.43
C LEU A 13 28.37 6.46 35.08
N VAL A 14 28.04 7.69 34.66
CA VAL A 14 27.41 7.95 33.35
C VAL A 14 28.31 7.50 32.20
N ARG A 15 29.61 7.81 32.29
CA ARG A 15 30.59 7.40 31.26
C ARG A 15 30.74 5.88 31.20
N THR A 16 30.70 5.20 32.35
CA THR A 16 30.78 3.73 32.43
C THR A 16 29.54 3.07 31.85
N ALA A 17 28.35 3.63 32.10
CA ALA A 17 27.09 3.14 31.52
C ALA A 17 27.08 3.27 29.99
N ARG A 18 27.53 4.42 29.47
CA ARG A 18 27.66 4.65 28.02
C ARG A 18 28.64 3.68 27.36
N LEU A 19 29.83 3.51 27.94
CA LEU A 19 30.84 2.58 27.43
C LEU A 19 30.35 1.13 27.42
N LYS A 20 29.52 0.72 28.39
CA LYS A 20 28.90 -0.62 28.40
C LYS A 20 27.90 -0.82 27.26
N ILE A 21 27.15 0.22 26.89
CA ILE A 21 26.22 0.17 25.77
C ILE A 21 27.00 0.08 24.45
N GLU A 22 28.02 0.93 24.27
CA GLU A 22 28.88 0.93 23.09
C GLU A 22 29.63 -0.41 22.94
N LEU A 23 30.11 -0.99 24.04
CA LEU A 23 30.76 -2.30 24.03
C LEU A 23 29.80 -3.41 23.56
N ARG A 24 28.56 -3.46 24.09
CA ARG A 24 27.56 -4.44 23.64
C ARG A 24 27.22 -4.27 22.17
N PHE A 25 27.08 -3.04 21.70
CA PHE A 25 26.82 -2.78 20.29
C PHE A 25 27.97 -3.28 19.40
N SER A 26 29.22 -3.01 19.81
CA SER A 26 30.40 -3.49 19.10
C SER A 26 30.57 -5.01 19.16
N GLU A 27 30.24 -5.66 20.27
CA GLU A 27 30.27 -7.12 20.41
C GLU A 27 29.23 -7.78 19.52
N ASN A 28 28.00 -7.24 19.47
CA ASN A 28 26.96 -7.71 18.55
C ASN A 28 27.39 -7.55 17.10
N ALA A 29 27.90 -6.37 16.72
CA ALA A 29 28.38 -6.14 15.35
C ALA A 29 29.55 -7.06 14.97
N ARG A 30 30.46 -7.36 15.91
CA ARG A 30 31.55 -8.32 15.68
C ARG A 30 31.00 -9.74 15.50
N SER A 31 30.04 -10.16 16.32
CA SER A 31 29.39 -11.47 16.19
C SER A 31 28.71 -11.60 14.83
N GLU A 32 27.95 -10.59 14.40
CA GLU A 32 27.30 -10.56 13.08
C GLU A 32 28.30 -10.63 11.93
N ALA A 33 29.46 -9.95 12.06
CA ALA A 33 30.52 -9.99 11.06
C ALA A 33 31.24 -11.36 11.01
N GLU A 34 31.47 -11.98 12.16
CA GLU A 34 32.07 -13.33 12.25
C GLU A 34 31.13 -14.38 11.66
N ASP A 35 29.83 -14.29 11.95
CA ASP A 35 28.80 -15.15 11.35
C ASP A 35 28.80 -14.98 9.83
N SER A 36 28.75 -13.73 9.33
CA SER A 36 28.79 -13.43 7.89
C SER A 36 30.05 -13.98 7.19
N LEU A 37 31.21 -13.90 7.85
CA LEU A 37 32.48 -14.41 7.30
C LEU A 37 32.48 -15.94 7.22
N SER A 38 31.87 -16.61 8.20
CA SER A 38 31.72 -18.06 8.22
C SER A 38 30.74 -18.58 7.15
N GLU A 39 29.68 -17.81 6.87
CA GLU A 39 28.70 -18.11 5.82
C GLU A 39 29.34 -18.01 4.43
N LEU A 40 30.13 -16.96 4.19
CA LEU A 40 30.89 -16.79 2.94
C LEU A 40 31.88 -17.93 2.69
N GLN A 41 32.49 -18.49 3.75
CA GLN A 41 33.42 -19.61 3.64
C GLN A 41 32.73 -20.96 3.42
N THR A 42 31.47 -21.12 3.83
CA THR A 42 30.79 -22.42 3.83
C THR A 42 29.58 -22.51 2.91
N ARG A 43 29.17 -21.41 2.24
CA ARG A 43 27.90 -21.28 1.48
C ARG A 43 26.65 -21.72 2.26
N ASN A 44 26.77 -21.79 3.58
CA ASN A 44 25.63 -21.98 4.47
C ASN A 44 25.03 -20.61 4.72
N VAL A 45 23.73 -20.49 4.56
CA VAL A 45 22.99 -19.25 4.85
C VAL A 45 22.11 -19.54 6.06
N THR A 46 22.32 -18.79 7.14
CA THR A 46 21.56 -18.92 8.38
C THR A 46 20.35 -18.00 8.35
N LEU A 47 19.19 -18.56 8.06
CA LEU A 47 17.94 -17.82 8.02
C LEU A 47 17.22 -17.83 9.37
N TYR A 48 17.53 -18.78 10.27
CA TYR A 48 16.81 -18.94 11.53
C TYR A 48 17.74 -19.18 12.71
N SER A 49 17.87 -18.17 13.58
CA SER A 49 18.70 -18.24 14.78
C SER A 49 17.97 -17.68 16.00
N GLY A 50 18.24 -18.24 17.17
CA GLY A 50 17.66 -17.74 18.44
C GLY A 50 16.12 -17.77 18.51
N GLY A 51 15.46 -18.65 17.74
CA GLY A 51 13.99 -18.76 17.74
C GLY A 51 13.27 -17.76 16.83
N LYS A 52 13.99 -17.00 16.01
CA LYS A 52 13.43 -16.03 15.05
C LYS A 52 14.11 -16.18 13.69
N TYR A 53 13.42 -15.71 12.64
CA TYR A 53 14.05 -15.55 11.33
C TYR A 53 14.91 -14.28 11.32
N SER A 54 15.97 -14.28 10.51
CA SER A 54 16.77 -13.10 10.25
C SER A 54 15.96 -12.02 9.52
N ASP A 55 16.39 -10.77 9.64
CA ASP A 55 15.70 -9.65 9.01
C ASP A 55 15.72 -9.77 7.48
N ASP A 56 16.83 -10.23 6.90
CA ASP A 56 16.96 -10.51 5.46
C ASP A 56 15.99 -11.61 5.00
N ALA A 57 15.79 -12.66 5.81
CA ALA A 57 14.81 -13.69 5.52
C ALA A 57 13.39 -13.13 5.49
N VAL A 58 13.05 -12.24 6.44
CA VAL A 58 11.72 -11.59 6.48
C VAL A 58 11.53 -10.67 5.28
N VAL A 59 12.51 -9.84 4.93
CA VAL A 59 12.46 -8.94 3.76
C VAL A 59 12.30 -9.75 2.47
N THR A 60 13.10 -10.80 2.29
CA THR A 60 13.02 -11.69 1.12
C THR A 60 11.62 -12.30 0.98
N VAL A 61 10.99 -12.71 2.11
CA VAL A 61 9.61 -13.20 2.08
C VAL A 61 8.62 -12.13 1.62
N LEU A 62 8.76 -10.89 2.10
CA LEU A 62 7.89 -9.79 1.69
C LEU A 62 8.05 -9.45 0.21
N GLU A 63 9.26 -9.52 -0.33
CA GLU A 63 9.52 -9.37 -1.76
C GLU A 63 8.87 -10.48 -2.59
N PHE A 64 8.92 -11.73 -2.13
CA PHE A 64 8.20 -12.82 -2.81
C PHE A 64 6.68 -12.62 -2.79
N LEU A 65 6.12 -12.08 -1.71
CA LEU A 65 4.69 -11.75 -1.66
C LEU A 65 4.33 -10.62 -2.63
N ASP A 66 5.20 -9.62 -2.80
CA ASP A 66 5.03 -8.55 -3.80
C ASP A 66 5.07 -9.10 -5.24
N LEU A 67 5.89 -10.12 -5.47
CA LEU A 67 5.91 -10.91 -6.72
C LEU A 67 4.75 -11.92 -6.84
N ALA A 68 3.74 -11.83 -5.97
CA ALA A 68 2.55 -12.69 -5.95
C ALA A 68 2.84 -14.19 -5.77
N VAL A 69 3.95 -14.56 -5.13
CA VAL A 69 4.23 -15.95 -4.74
C VAL A 69 3.28 -16.33 -3.60
N ALA A 70 2.55 -17.43 -3.76
CA ALA A 70 1.64 -17.93 -2.73
C ALA A 70 2.40 -18.34 -1.45
N ASP A 71 1.81 -18.13 -0.27
CA ASP A 71 2.42 -18.37 1.04
C ASP A 71 3.07 -19.77 1.15
N GLU A 72 2.39 -20.82 0.65
CA GLU A 72 2.88 -22.20 0.66
C GLU A 72 3.99 -22.50 -0.35
N LYS A 73 4.27 -21.57 -1.27
CA LYS A 73 5.31 -21.69 -2.29
C LYS A 73 6.58 -20.93 -1.95
N VAL A 74 6.54 -19.99 -1.02
CA VAL A 74 7.71 -19.18 -0.62
C VAL A 74 8.89 -20.06 -0.19
N GLY A 75 8.69 -20.97 0.76
CA GLY A 75 9.75 -21.90 1.21
C GLY A 75 10.32 -22.75 0.07
N PRO A 76 9.49 -23.46 -0.72
CA PRO A 76 9.95 -24.21 -1.89
C PRO A 76 10.71 -23.38 -2.94
N VAL A 77 10.31 -22.11 -3.14
CA VAL A 77 11.02 -21.19 -4.05
C VAL A 77 12.41 -20.86 -3.49
N MET A 78 12.51 -20.55 -2.19
CA MET A 78 13.81 -20.32 -1.54
C MET A 78 14.73 -21.53 -1.67
N GLU A 79 14.22 -22.74 -1.45
CA GLU A 79 14.99 -23.97 -1.65
C GLU A 79 15.43 -24.17 -3.11
N ALA A 80 14.57 -23.82 -4.08
CA ALA A 80 14.92 -23.91 -5.48
C ALA A 80 16.03 -22.94 -5.87
N VAL A 81 15.97 -21.70 -5.40
CA VAL A 81 17.01 -20.69 -5.59
C VAL A 81 18.32 -21.15 -4.92
N ALA A 82 18.25 -21.64 -3.69
CA ALA A 82 19.43 -22.15 -2.97
C ALA A 82 20.12 -23.30 -3.72
N ARG A 83 19.35 -24.21 -4.35
CA ARG A 83 19.91 -25.27 -5.20
C ARG A 83 20.65 -24.73 -6.42
N LEU A 84 20.14 -23.66 -7.06
CA LEU A 84 20.78 -23.03 -8.22
C LEU A 84 22.07 -22.31 -7.85
N THR A 85 22.14 -21.76 -6.64
CA THR A 85 23.31 -21.03 -6.13
C THR A 85 24.27 -21.92 -5.34
N GLU A 86 24.00 -23.22 -5.24
CA GLU A 86 24.73 -24.17 -4.40
C GLU A 86 24.86 -23.68 -2.95
N ALA A 87 23.84 -22.97 -2.46
CA ALA A 87 23.74 -22.52 -1.08
C ALA A 87 22.95 -23.53 -0.25
N LYS A 88 23.29 -23.64 1.04
CA LYS A 88 22.58 -24.50 1.97
C LYS A 88 21.83 -23.64 2.98
N LEU A 89 20.51 -23.75 2.99
CA LEU A 89 19.66 -23.08 3.96
C LEU A 89 19.49 -23.96 5.20
N ASP A 90 19.59 -23.38 6.38
CA ASP A 90 19.32 -24.04 7.66
C ASP A 90 17.82 -24.34 7.86
N ARG A 91 16.96 -23.39 7.47
CA ARG A 91 15.50 -23.48 7.59
C ARG A 91 14.81 -22.49 6.68
N VAL A 92 13.75 -22.93 5.99
CA VAL A 92 12.87 -22.03 5.23
C VAL A 92 11.57 -21.69 5.98
N PRO A 93 10.99 -20.50 5.75
CA PRO A 93 9.68 -20.13 6.28
C PRO A 93 8.56 -21.09 5.84
N SER A 94 7.74 -21.51 6.79
CA SER A 94 6.47 -22.19 6.49
C SER A 94 5.38 -21.18 6.09
N ALA A 95 4.31 -21.65 5.43
CA ALA A 95 3.16 -20.79 5.08
C ALA A 95 2.62 -20.00 6.28
N THR A 96 2.55 -20.62 7.46
CA THR A 96 2.14 -19.94 8.70
C THR A 96 3.11 -18.82 9.11
N SER A 97 4.41 -19.01 8.90
CA SER A 97 5.43 -18.00 9.21
C SER A 97 5.33 -16.83 8.23
N VAL A 98 5.20 -17.12 6.94
CA VAL A 98 4.98 -16.13 5.87
C VAL A 98 3.76 -15.27 6.18
N ARG A 99 2.63 -15.89 6.53
CA ARG A 99 1.41 -15.15 6.87
C ARG A 99 1.57 -14.26 8.10
N ARG A 100 2.35 -14.67 9.11
CA ARG A 100 2.67 -13.82 10.26
C ARG A 100 3.49 -12.61 9.85
N PHE A 101 4.45 -12.77 8.94
CA PHE A 101 5.24 -11.65 8.41
C PHE A 101 4.37 -10.68 7.62
N ALA A 102 3.48 -11.19 6.76
CA ALA A 102 2.54 -10.36 6.01
C ALA A 102 1.63 -9.53 6.94
N VAL A 103 1.10 -10.14 8.01
CA VAL A 103 0.29 -9.44 9.01
C VAL A 103 1.10 -8.39 9.77
N ALA A 104 2.33 -8.70 10.17
CA ALA A 104 3.20 -7.75 10.85
C ALA A 104 3.55 -6.56 9.93
N SER A 105 3.89 -6.82 8.67
CA SER A 105 4.14 -5.79 7.66
C SER A 105 2.90 -4.92 7.43
N LEU A 106 1.71 -5.52 7.35
CA LEU A 106 0.46 -4.78 7.26
C LEU A 106 0.25 -3.85 8.47
N SER A 107 0.57 -4.29 9.69
CA SER A 107 0.49 -3.43 10.88
C SER A 107 1.44 -2.24 10.80
N VAL A 108 2.67 -2.44 10.31
CA VAL A 108 3.64 -1.35 10.11
C VAL A 108 3.17 -0.39 9.02
N ALA A 109 2.69 -0.91 7.89
CA ALA A 109 2.17 -0.11 6.79
C ALA A 109 0.98 0.76 7.21
N LYS A 110 0.07 0.23 8.05
CA LYS A 110 -1.04 0.99 8.62
C LYS A 110 -0.57 2.12 9.52
N ALA A 111 0.39 1.85 10.40
CA ALA A 111 0.97 2.87 11.28
C ALA A 111 1.67 3.98 10.47
N HIS A 112 2.37 3.62 9.39
CA HIS A 112 2.98 4.58 8.48
C HIS A 112 1.93 5.41 7.74
N ALA A 113 0.89 4.77 7.18
CA ALA A 113 -0.20 5.46 6.53
C ALA A 113 -0.88 6.46 7.46
N TYR A 114 -1.09 6.08 8.72
CA TYR A 114 -1.59 6.96 9.77
C TYR A 114 -0.70 8.20 9.93
N GLU A 115 0.59 8.00 10.18
CA GLU A 115 1.53 9.09 10.44
C GLU A 115 1.61 10.08 9.26
N VAL A 116 1.61 9.56 8.03
CA VAL A 116 1.65 10.42 6.84
C VAL A 116 0.38 11.25 6.70
N LEU A 117 -0.79 10.66 6.95
CA LEU A 117 -2.06 11.39 6.91
C LEU A 117 -2.09 12.46 8.02
N ASP A 118 -1.62 12.13 9.22
CA ASP A 118 -1.59 13.01 10.39
C ASP A 118 -0.75 14.25 10.14
N GLN A 119 0.47 14.04 9.67
CA GLN A 119 1.33 15.13 9.26
C GLN A 119 0.75 15.97 8.13
N ALA A 120 0.11 15.35 7.14
CA ALA A 120 -0.51 16.07 6.03
C ALA A 120 -1.67 16.96 6.51
N THR A 121 -2.46 16.46 7.45
CA THR A 121 -3.55 17.20 8.08
C THR A 121 -3.03 18.39 8.88
N ASP A 122 -2.00 18.18 9.70
CA ASP A 122 -1.38 19.25 10.50
C ASP A 122 -0.71 20.32 9.62
N ARG A 123 -0.21 19.94 8.44
CA ARG A 123 0.32 20.88 7.44
C ARG A 123 -0.76 21.57 6.59
N GLY A 124 -2.03 21.18 6.72
CA GLY A 124 -3.12 21.72 5.90
C GLY A 124 -3.04 21.31 4.43
N GLU A 125 -2.42 20.16 4.12
CA GLU A 125 -2.35 19.64 2.76
C GLU A 125 -3.74 19.24 2.24
N GLN A 126 -3.96 19.37 0.94
CA GLN A 126 -5.22 18.93 0.33
C GLN A 126 -5.30 17.41 0.29
N LEU A 127 -6.34 16.86 0.93
CA LEU A 127 -6.62 15.43 1.00
C LEU A 127 -7.85 15.09 0.16
N CYS A 128 -7.72 14.07 -0.68
CA CYS A 128 -8.81 13.53 -1.49
C CYS A 128 -9.01 12.05 -1.17
N LEU A 129 -10.20 11.64 -0.75
CA LEU A 129 -10.51 10.22 -0.53
C LEU A 129 -10.84 9.53 -1.85
N TYR A 130 -10.26 8.35 -2.05
CA TYR A 130 -10.53 7.46 -3.16
C TYR A 130 -11.20 6.19 -2.67
N SER A 131 -12.13 5.70 -3.48
CA SER A 131 -12.60 4.33 -3.37
C SER A 131 -12.73 3.70 -4.74
N ASP A 132 -12.39 2.42 -4.83
CA ASP A 132 -12.56 1.62 -6.04
C ASP A 132 -13.23 0.28 -5.71
N GLU A 133 -14.02 -0.28 -6.63
CA GLU A 133 -14.74 -1.55 -6.43
C GLU A 133 -14.18 -2.63 -7.36
N THR A 134 -13.93 -3.81 -6.81
CA THR A 134 -13.61 -5.01 -7.59
C THR A 134 -14.42 -6.20 -7.13
N ASN A 135 -14.59 -7.19 -8.00
CA ASN A 135 -15.27 -8.44 -7.69
C ASN A 135 -14.28 -9.59 -7.74
N LYS A 136 -14.16 -10.34 -6.64
CA LYS A 136 -13.29 -11.52 -6.57
C LYS A 136 -14.01 -12.67 -5.89
N LEU A 137 -14.11 -13.81 -6.57
CA LEU A 137 -14.74 -15.04 -6.06
C LEU A 137 -16.16 -14.81 -5.49
N GLY A 138 -16.99 -14.03 -6.20
CA GLY A 138 -18.35 -13.72 -5.77
C GLY A 138 -18.46 -12.67 -4.64
N SER A 139 -17.33 -12.14 -4.17
CA SER A 139 -17.31 -11.08 -3.16
C SER A 139 -17.03 -9.72 -3.78
N LYS A 140 -17.86 -8.73 -3.45
CA LYS A 140 -17.62 -7.31 -3.75
C LYS A 140 -16.64 -6.74 -2.75
N LEU A 141 -15.50 -6.29 -3.25
CA LEU A 141 -14.44 -5.69 -2.46
C LEU A 141 -14.32 -4.22 -2.85
N GLN A 142 -14.29 -3.35 -1.85
CA GLN A 142 -14.04 -1.93 -2.01
C GLN A 142 -12.66 -1.60 -1.45
N LEU A 143 -11.80 -1.05 -2.31
CA LEU A 143 -10.52 -0.47 -1.94
C LEU A 143 -10.76 0.96 -1.46
N PHE A 144 -10.03 1.36 -0.42
CA PHE A 144 -10.03 2.72 0.08
C PHE A 144 -8.60 3.27 0.11
N GLY A 145 -8.47 4.54 -0.27
CA GLY A 145 -7.20 5.26 -0.23
C GLY A 145 -7.39 6.78 -0.16
N ALA A 146 -6.30 7.51 0.04
CA ALA A 146 -6.28 8.97 0.00
C ALA A 146 -5.17 9.44 -0.92
N GLY A 147 -5.45 10.50 -1.67
CA GLY A 147 -4.48 11.31 -2.39
C GLY A 147 -4.11 12.52 -1.56
N LEU A 148 -2.82 12.73 -1.38
CA LEU A 148 -2.26 13.97 -0.85
C LEU A 148 -1.62 14.73 -1.99
N VAL A 149 -1.98 16.00 -2.16
CA VAL A 149 -1.30 16.90 -3.09
C VAL A 149 -0.31 17.74 -2.31
N LYS A 150 0.98 17.47 -2.51
CA LYS A 150 2.06 18.24 -1.87
C LYS A 150 2.21 19.61 -2.54
N GLU A 151 2.84 20.56 -1.85
CA GLU A 151 3.08 21.93 -2.35
C GLU A 151 3.83 21.97 -3.69
N ASN A 152 4.69 20.97 -3.95
CA ASN A 152 5.43 20.84 -5.21
C ASN A 152 4.60 20.22 -6.36
N GLY A 153 3.29 20.00 -6.16
CA GLY A 153 2.39 19.37 -7.13
C GLY A 153 2.52 17.86 -7.23
N VAL A 154 3.38 17.21 -6.43
CA VAL A 154 3.49 15.75 -6.39
C VAL A 154 2.28 15.18 -5.65
N GLN A 155 1.60 14.24 -6.30
CA GLN A 155 0.51 13.49 -5.71
C GLN A 155 1.05 12.21 -5.08
N VAL A 156 0.71 11.97 -3.82
CA VAL A 156 1.00 10.72 -3.11
C VAL A 156 -0.31 9.99 -2.85
N ILE A 157 -0.41 8.73 -3.27
CA ILE A 157 -1.58 7.90 -3.02
C ILE A 157 -1.25 6.91 -1.92
N ILE A 158 -2.07 6.91 -0.87
CA ILE A 158 -1.95 6.03 0.29
C ILE A 158 -3.18 5.13 0.29
N LEU A 159 -2.98 3.82 0.21
CA LEU A 159 -4.07 2.86 0.29
C LEU A 159 -4.20 2.39 1.75
N PHE A 160 -5.40 2.53 2.32
CA PHE A 160 -5.67 2.09 3.70
C PHE A 160 -6.41 0.75 3.78
N GLY A 161 -6.75 0.17 2.63
CA GLY A 161 -7.02 -1.26 2.49
C GLY A 161 -8.34 -1.60 1.82
N LEU A 162 -8.63 -2.89 1.77
CA LEU A 162 -9.80 -3.48 1.15
C LEU A 162 -10.84 -3.88 2.20
N ALA A 163 -12.12 -3.64 1.91
CA ALA A 163 -13.25 -4.12 2.69
C ALA A 163 -14.27 -4.82 1.80
N GLN A 164 -14.93 -5.85 2.32
CA GLN A 164 -16.10 -6.38 1.65
C GLN A 164 -17.29 -5.43 1.86
N ALA A 165 -17.96 -5.05 0.78
CA ALA A 165 -19.15 -4.21 0.83
C ALA A 165 -20.40 -5.09 0.67
N ALA A 166 -21.27 -5.08 1.68
CA ALA A 166 -22.51 -5.85 1.66
C ALA A 166 -23.51 -5.28 0.63
N ASP A 167 -23.56 -3.96 0.51
CA ASP A 167 -24.39 -3.23 -0.45
C ASP A 167 -23.72 -1.92 -0.90
N LYS A 168 -24.39 -1.19 -1.80
CA LYS A 168 -23.92 0.09 -2.36
C LYS A 168 -24.59 1.30 -1.71
N SER A 169 -25.14 1.15 -0.50
CA SER A 169 -25.80 2.26 0.18
C SER A 169 -24.75 3.25 0.71
N ALA A 170 -25.09 4.55 0.70
CA ALA A 170 -24.21 5.59 1.23
C ALA A 170 -23.85 5.36 2.72
N PRO A 171 -24.77 4.92 3.61
CA PRO A 171 -24.44 4.59 4.99
C PRO A 171 -23.41 3.45 5.12
N THR A 172 -23.54 2.40 4.31
CA THR A 172 -22.57 1.29 4.29
C THR A 172 -21.20 1.78 3.84
N ALA A 173 -21.13 2.53 2.74
CA ALA A 173 -19.87 3.08 2.25
C ALA A 173 -19.18 3.99 3.29
N PHE A 174 -19.94 4.89 3.91
CA PHE A 174 -19.43 5.76 4.97
C PHE A 174 -18.92 4.96 6.17
N SER A 175 -19.69 3.98 6.64
CA SER A 175 -19.31 3.13 7.78
C SER A 175 -18.05 2.32 7.48
N LEU A 176 -17.90 1.83 6.24
CA LEU A 176 -16.69 1.13 5.81
C LEU A 176 -15.47 2.05 5.80
N VAL A 177 -15.58 3.26 5.24
CA VAL A 177 -14.51 4.26 5.26
C VAL A 177 -14.10 4.56 6.70
N LYS A 178 -15.08 4.86 7.57
CA LYS A 178 -14.85 5.12 8.98
C LYS A 178 -14.13 3.98 9.67
N ASN A 179 -14.65 2.76 9.57
CA ASN A 179 -14.03 1.59 10.20
C ASN A 179 -12.62 1.32 9.66
N ARG A 180 -12.33 1.65 8.39
CA ARG A 180 -10.99 1.49 7.81
C ARG A 180 -10.02 2.51 8.35
N LEU A 181 -10.45 3.77 8.42
CA LEU A 181 -9.70 4.88 8.99
C LEU A 181 -9.42 4.62 10.48
N ASP A 182 -10.43 4.25 11.27
CA ASP A 182 -10.29 3.87 12.69
C ASP A 182 -9.32 2.68 12.88
N GLY A 183 -9.26 1.78 11.89
CA GLY A 183 -8.41 0.59 11.89
C GLY A 183 -6.94 0.82 11.50
N LEU A 184 -6.50 2.06 11.27
CA LEU A 184 -5.10 2.40 10.95
C LEU A 184 -4.19 2.53 12.18
N GLY A 185 -4.74 2.78 13.37
CA GLY A 185 -3.97 2.99 14.60
C GLY A 185 -4.47 4.20 15.40
N ARG A 186 -4.02 4.33 16.66
CA ARG A 186 -4.54 5.31 17.64
C ARG A 186 -4.58 6.73 17.05
N GLY A 187 -5.78 7.29 16.86
CA GLY A 187 -5.97 8.74 16.64
C GLY A 187 -6.84 9.17 15.45
N VAL A 188 -7.25 8.29 14.52
CA VAL A 188 -8.00 8.73 13.33
C VAL A 188 -9.43 9.20 13.62
N SER A 189 -9.94 8.90 14.82
CA SER A 189 -11.19 9.51 15.31
C SER A 189 -11.12 11.04 15.34
N ASP A 190 -9.93 11.66 15.30
CA ASP A 190 -9.77 13.12 15.22
C ASP A 190 -9.68 13.62 13.77
N MET A 191 -9.37 12.77 12.80
CA MET A 191 -9.28 13.15 11.38
C MET A 191 -10.62 13.23 10.69
N LEU A 192 -11.50 12.26 10.93
CA LEU A 192 -12.83 12.28 10.33
C LEU A 192 -13.60 13.55 10.70
N PRO A 193 -13.60 13.99 11.98
CA PRO A 193 -14.10 15.30 12.37
C PRO A 193 -13.30 16.49 11.82
N ARG A 194 -12.02 16.36 11.47
CA ARG A 194 -11.25 17.45 10.81
C ARG A 194 -11.56 17.56 9.31
N VAL A 195 -11.81 16.45 8.63
CA VAL A 195 -12.25 16.38 7.23
C VAL A 195 -13.73 16.75 7.11
N ILE A 196 -14.52 16.44 8.14
CA ILE A 196 -15.95 16.71 8.23
C ILE A 196 -16.24 17.29 9.62
N SER A 197 -15.93 18.58 9.82
CA SER A 197 -16.21 19.29 11.08
C SER A 197 -17.67 19.11 11.50
N ASP A 198 -17.89 18.94 12.80
CA ASP A 198 -19.22 18.97 13.40
C ASP A 198 -20.19 17.90 12.87
N TRP A 199 -19.67 16.75 12.40
CA TRP A 199 -20.51 15.67 11.87
C TRP A 199 -21.66 15.29 12.80
N ASP A 200 -21.38 15.03 14.08
CA ASP A 200 -22.42 14.61 15.04
C ASP A 200 -23.40 15.74 15.41
N SER A 201 -23.07 16.99 15.09
CA SER A 201 -23.93 18.17 15.29
C SER A 201 -24.64 18.64 14.01
N LEU A 202 -24.42 17.97 12.87
CA LEU A 202 -25.22 18.18 11.66
C LEU A 202 -26.66 17.70 11.87
N SER A 203 -27.62 18.48 11.40
CA SER A 203 -29.01 18.02 11.29
C SER A 203 -29.14 16.88 10.29
N GLU A 204 -30.21 16.09 10.38
CA GLU A 204 -30.48 14.98 9.45
C GLU A 204 -30.50 15.41 7.97
N ALA A 205 -30.97 16.64 7.69
CA ALA A 205 -30.94 17.22 6.35
C ALA A 205 -29.52 17.58 5.90
N GLN A 206 -28.68 18.10 6.80
CA GLN A 206 -27.28 18.40 6.53
C GLN A 206 -26.45 17.13 6.40
N HIS A 207 -26.72 16.09 7.19
CA HIS A 207 -26.15 14.74 6.96
C HIS A 207 -26.50 14.26 5.57
N LYS A 208 -27.78 14.33 5.16
CA LYS A 208 -28.20 13.91 3.82
C LYS A 208 -27.50 14.69 2.70
N GLN A 209 -27.22 15.98 2.92
CA GLN A 209 -26.50 16.84 1.97
C GLN A 209 -24.98 16.62 1.99
N ALA A 210 -24.36 16.37 3.16
CA ALA A 210 -22.93 16.06 3.29
C ALA A 210 -22.59 14.63 2.85
N LEU A 211 -23.54 13.69 3.03
CA LEU A 211 -23.54 12.36 2.42
C LEU A 211 -23.75 12.41 0.91
N THR A 212 -24.17 13.56 0.37
CA THR A 212 -23.91 13.89 -1.02
C THR A 212 -22.42 14.24 -1.11
N PHE A 213 -21.57 13.24 -0.86
CA PHE A 213 -20.17 13.30 -1.24
C PHE A 213 -20.15 13.88 -2.66
N TYR A 214 -19.27 14.85 -2.93
CA TYR A 214 -18.93 15.10 -4.33
C TYR A 214 -18.27 13.81 -4.83
N VAL A 215 -19.12 12.88 -5.28
CA VAL A 215 -18.74 11.66 -5.94
C VAL A 215 -18.25 12.13 -7.28
N PHE A 216 -16.97 12.50 -7.32
CA PHE A 216 -16.25 12.51 -8.56
C PHE A 216 -16.18 11.05 -8.99
N TYR A 217 -17.14 10.64 -9.82
CA TYR A 217 -17.02 9.37 -10.51
C TYR A 217 -15.66 9.37 -11.16
N CYS A 218 -14.85 8.35 -10.86
CA CYS A 218 -13.59 8.18 -11.53
C CYS A 218 -13.87 8.21 -13.03
N GLN A 219 -13.40 9.27 -13.71
CA GLN A 219 -13.67 9.46 -15.13
C GLN A 219 -13.16 8.27 -15.95
N LEU A 220 -12.16 7.56 -15.42
CA LEU A 220 -11.67 6.31 -15.98
C LEU A 220 -12.74 5.20 -16.00
N HIS A 221 -13.58 5.08 -14.97
CA HIS A 221 -14.69 4.11 -15.00
C HIS A 221 -15.72 4.47 -16.06
N ALA A 222 -16.04 5.75 -16.24
CA ALA A 222 -16.91 6.18 -17.32
C ALA A 222 -16.31 5.83 -18.69
N ILE A 223 -15.04 6.15 -18.90
CA ILE A 223 -14.32 5.85 -20.15
C ILE A 223 -14.26 4.34 -20.40
N ALA A 224 -13.89 3.55 -19.40
CA ALA A 224 -13.81 2.09 -19.51
C ALA A 224 -15.17 1.48 -19.83
N ASN A 225 -16.24 1.92 -19.16
CA ASN A 225 -17.59 1.42 -19.41
C ASN A 225 -18.10 1.80 -20.80
N TYR A 226 -17.90 3.05 -21.25
CA TYR A 226 -18.26 3.46 -22.61
C TYR A 226 -17.47 2.70 -23.66
N THR A 227 -16.19 2.46 -23.40
CA THR A 227 -15.32 1.69 -24.30
C THR A 227 -15.87 0.28 -24.50
N ASN A 228 -16.26 -0.42 -23.43
CA ASN A 228 -16.79 -1.77 -23.53
C ASN A 228 -18.05 -1.82 -24.41
N ILE A 229 -18.98 -0.89 -24.20
CA ILE A 229 -20.22 -0.80 -24.99
C ILE A 229 -19.92 -0.52 -26.47
N VAL A 230 -19.00 0.41 -26.75
CA VAL A 230 -18.63 0.76 -28.14
C VAL A 230 -17.94 -0.43 -28.82
N LEU A 231 -17.03 -1.12 -28.14
CA LEU A 231 -16.35 -2.30 -28.69
C LEU A 231 -17.33 -3.44 -28.97
N GLU A 232 -18.30 -3.68 -28.07
CA GLU A 232 -19.38 -4.66 -28.29
C GLU A 232 -20.25 -4.29 -29.50
N ALA A 233 -20.66 -3.02 -29.62
CA ALA A 233 -21.46 -2.55 -30.74
C ALA A 233 -20.70 -2.63 -32.08
N LEU A 234 -19.40 -2.32 -32.08
CA LEU A 234 -18.56 -2.44 -33.27
C LEU A 234 -18.34 -3.91 -33.67
N ALA A 235 -18.09 -4.79 -32.70
CA ALA A 235 -17.95 -6.22 -32.95
C ALA A 235 -19.24 -6.82 -33.53
N GLU A 236 -20.41 -6.42 -33.01
CA GLU A 236 -21.70 -6.86 -33.54
C GLU A 236 -21.97 -6.30 -34.95
N HIS A 237 -21.62 -5.04 -35.21
CA HIS A 237 -21.72 -4.47 -36.56
C HIS A 237 -20.84 -5.22 -37.56
N GLU A 238 -19.59 -5.51 -37.20
CA GLU A 238 -18.67 -6.27 -38.05
C GLU A 238 -19.16 -7.70 -38.29
N ARG A 239 -19.74 -8.36 -37.28
CA ARG A 239 -20.38 -9.67 -37.42
C ARG A 239 -21.52 -9.64 -38.44
N LEU A 240 -22.40 -8.64 -38.35
CA LEU A 240 -23.52 -8.47 -39.27
C LEU A 240 -23.07 -8.10 -40.69
N ALA A 241 -22.05 -7.25 -40.82
CA ALA A 241 -21.56 -6.77 -42.12
C ALA A 241 -20.74 -7.83 -42.87
N THR A 242 -19.97 -8.66 -42.16
CA THR A 242 -19.05 -9.64 -42.77
C THR A 242 -19.58 -11.07 -42.76
N GLY A 243 -20.60 -11.36 -41.94
CA GLY A 243 -21.13 -12.71 -41.73
C GLY A 243 -20.13 -13.65 -41.02
N ARG A 244 -19.06 -13.10 -40.44
CA ARG A 244 -18.04 -13.87 -39.70
C ARG A 244 -18.20 -13.63 -38.21
N ASP A 245 -17.94 -14.66 -37.42
CA ASP A 245 -17.83 -14.48 -35.98
C ASP A 245 -16.60 -13.64 -35.66
N VAL A 246 -16.83 -12.52 -34.98
CA VAL A 246 -15.76 -11.69 -34.41
C VAL A 246 -15.45 -12.28 -33.03
N PRO A 247 -14.18 -12.64 -32.75
CA PRO A 247 -13.80 -13.12 -31.42
C PRO A 247 -14.20 -12.09 -30.38
N ALA A 248 -14.70 -12.55 -29.23
CA ALA A 248 -15.00 -11.66 -28.12
C ALA A 248 -13.75 -10.81 -27.81
N LEU A 249 -13.81 -9.52 -28.13
CA LEU A 249 -12.72 -8.60 -27.85
C LEU A 249 -12.64 -8.47 -26.33
N SER A 250 -11.60 -9.05 -25.73
CA SER A 250 -11.23 -8.68 -24.37
C SER A 250 -10.76 -7.23 -24.43
N PRO A 251 -11.36 -6.30 -23.65
CA PRO A 251 -11.01 -4.89 -23.66
C PRO A 251 -9.69 -4.68 -22.92
N THR A 252 -8.59 -5.23 -23.45
CA THR A 252 -7.28 -5.14 -22.79
C THR A 252 -6.39 -4.06 -23.37
N VAL A 253 -6.73 -3.44 -24.51
CA VAL A 253 -5.83 -2.46 -25.14
C VAL A 253 -6.60 -1.31 -25.81
N LEU A 254 -7.09 -0.37 -25.01
CA LEU A 254 -7.05 1.03 -25.43
C LEU A 254 -5.87 1.68 -24.73
N VAL A 255 -4.85 2.04 -25.50
CA VAL A 255 -3.80 2.96 -25.04
C VAL A 255 -4.44 4.34 -24.97
N VAL A 256 -4.76 4.81 -23.77
CA VAL A 256 -5.12 6.21 -23.56
C VAL A 256 -3.87 7.05 -23.80
N LEU A 257 -3.74 7.59 -25.01
CA LEU A 257 -2.77 8.65 -25.30
C LEU A 257 -3.27 9.94 -24.64
N LYS A 258 -2.90 10.14 -23.37
CA LYS A 258 -3.14 11.41 -22.70
C LYS A 258 -2.16 12.43 -23.27
N GLU A 259 -2.61 13.28 -24.19
CA GLU A 259 -1.89 14.51 -24.51
C GLU A 259 -2.02 15.45 -23.30
N ILE A 260 -0.98 15.52 -22.48
CA ILE A 260 -0.91 16.48 -21.38
C ILE A 260 -0.43 17.80 -21.96
N ASP A 261 -1.36 18.71 -22.26
CA ASP A 261 -0.99 20.10 -22.52
C ASP A 261 -0.39 20.68 -21.22
N ARG A 262 0.88 21.09 -21.30
CA ARG A 262 1.67 21.61 -20.15
C ARG A 262 1.30 23.05 -19.77
N ARG A 263 0.13 23.56 -20.16
CA ARG A 263 -0.27 24.93 -19.85
C ARG A 263 -1.64 24.98 -19.16
N GLY A 264 -1.58 25.19 -17.84
CA GLY A 264 -2.61 25.92 -17.11
C GLY A 264 -3.73 25.07 -16.52
N CYS A 265 -3.64 24.88 -15.21
CA CYS A 265 -4.82 24.75 -14.36
C CYS A 265 -5.88 25.79 -14.77
N MET A 266 -7.16 25.37 -14.87
CA MET A 266 -8.38 26.17 -15.10
C MET A 266 -9.03 26.22 -16.50
N ALA A 267 -9.00 25.15 -17.29
CA ALA A 267 -10.00 24.99 -18.35
C ALA A 267 -10.54 23.55 -18.43
N ALA A 268 -11.87 23.42 -18.60
CA ALA A 268 -12.55 22.15 -18.76
C ALA A 268 -11.96 21.35 -19.95
N PRO A 269 -11.83 20.02 -19.84
CA PRO A 269 -11.20 19.19 -20.86
C PRO A 269 -12.02 19.25 -22.16
N ARG A 270 -11.38 19.66 -23.26
CA ARG A 270 -11.90 19.44 -24.61
C ARG A 270 -11.40 18.09 -25.10
N ILE A 271 -12.33 17.15 -25.27
CA ILE A 271 -12.08 15.88 -25.93
C ILE A 271 -12.05 16.16 -27.43
N ALA A 272 -10.92 15.90 -28.09
CA ALA A 272 -10.82 15.92 -29.55
C ALA A 272 -10.64 14.48 -30.05
N PHE A 273 -11.43 14.10 -31.05
CA PHE A 273 -11.27 12.85 -31.79
C PHE A 273 -10.56 13.17 -33.11
N SER A 274 -9.42 12.55 -33.38
CA SER A 274 -8.80 12.57 -34.71
C SER A 274 -8.99 11.19 -35.37
N SER A 275 -9.63 11.15 -36.53
CA SER A 275 -9.62 9.98 -37.41
C SER A 275 -8.23 9.84 -38.02
N ILE A 276 -7.63 8.65 -37.91
CA ILE A 276 -6.49 8.28 -38.75
C ILE A 276 -7.09 7.79 -40.07
N ASP A 277 -7.10 8.64 -41.09
CA ASP A 277 -7.28 8.20 -42.45
C ASP A 277 -6.06 7.39 -42.86
N ARG A 278 -6.25 6.09 -43.11
CA ARG A 278 -5.23 5.25 -43.77
C ARG A 278 -5.47 5.28 -45.27
N ALA A 279 -4.44 5.72 -45.99
CA ALA A 279 -4.22 5.40 -47.40
C ALA A 279 -3.99 3.89 -47.60
#